data_AF-M4DPU0-F1
#
_entry.id   AF-M4DPU0-F1
#
_cell.length_a   1.000
_cell.length_b   1.000
_cell.length_c   1.000
_cell.angle_alpha   90.00
_cell.angle_beta   90.00
_cell.angle_gamma   90.00
#
_symmetry.space_group_name_H-M   'P 1'
#
loop_
_entity.id
_entity.type
_entity.pdbx_description
1 polymer ?
#
loop_
_entity_poly.entity_id
_entity_poly.type
_entity_poly.pdbx_seq_one_letter_code
_entity_poly.pdbx_strand_id
1 'polypeptide(L)'
;MEGYLDHLSLEYDSVWDTKPSWCQPWTIVVTGLSIVACSWVILHSVLVSSLAVALIAAWWYIFLYSYPKSYSEMIAERRARVADGFEDIYGKNKKTL
;
A
#
# COMPACT_ATOMS: atom_id res chain seq x y z
N MET A 1 17.04 9.15 -5.26
CA MET A 1 15.75 8.58 -4.82
C MET A 1 16.03 7.63 -3.65
N GLU A 2 16.85 8.10 -2.69
CA GLU A 2 17.48 7.29 -1.63
C GLU A 2 16.84 7.60 -0.25
N GLY A 3 16.31 8.82 -0.07
CA GLY A 3 15.73 9.26 1.21
C GLY A 3 14.37 8.68 1.54
N TYR A 4 13.59 8.18 0.55
CA TYR A 4 12.28 7.57 0.81
C TYR A 4 12.39 6.29 1.67
N LEU A 5 13.55 5.62 1.64
CA LEU A 5 13.83 4.40 2.40
C LEU A 5 14.39 4.68 3.81
N ASP A 6 14.76 5.93 4.11
CA ASP A 6 15.33 6.33 5.41
C ASP A 6 14.25 6.63 6.46
N HIS A 7 12.98 6.74 6.04
CA HIS A 7 11.83 7.12 6.87
C HIS A 7 10.98 5.94 7.36
N LEU A 8 11.48 4.71 7.30
CA LEU A 8 10.80 3.56 7.94
C LEU A 8 10.94 3.59 9.47
N SER A 9 11.01 4.77 10.08
CA SER A 9 10.93 4.99 11.51
C SER A 9 9.70 4.24 12.04
N LEU A 10 9.92 3.41 13.06
CA LEU A 10 8.93 2.56 13.71
C LEU A 10 7.67 3.27 14.22
N GLU A 11 7.71 4.60 14.21
CA GLU A 11 6.69 5.54 14.66
C GLU A 11 5.47 5.62 13.73
N TYR A 12 5.59 5.23 12.46
CA TYR A 12 4.49 5.40 11.52
C TYR A 12 3.47 4.25 11.54
N ASP A 13 2.26 4.54 12.01
CA ASP A 13 1.19 3.56 12.21
C ASP A 13 0.54 3.06 10.90
N SER A 14 0.64 3.79 9.78
CA SER A 14 0.04 3.33 8.50
C SER A 14 0.83 3.73 7.24
N VAL A 15 0.98 2.80 6.29
CA VAL A 15 1.75 3.01 5.03
C VAL A 15 1.28 4.23 4.23
N TRP A 16 -0.02 4.47 4.29
CA TRP A 16 -0.77 5.42 3.47
C TRP A 16 -0.43 6.86 3.75
N ASP A 17 0.14 7.08 4.91
CA ASP A 17 0.19 8.37 5.54
C ASP A 17 1.52 9.04 5.08
N THR A 18 2.50 8.29 4.52
CA THR A 18 3.69 8.83 3.82
C THR A 18 3.43 9.09 2.33
N LYS A 19 2.27 8.67 1.82
CA LYS A 19 1.90 8.79 0.41
C LYS A 19 1.07 10.05 0.18
N PRO A 20 1.22 10.72 -0.98
CA PRO A 20 0.36 11.84 -1.36
C PRO A 20 -1.11 11.39 -1.43
N SER A 21 -2.03 12.34 -1.19
CA SER A 21 -3.47 12.10 -1.07
C SER A 21 -4.12 11.36 -2.26
N TRP A 22 -3.50 11.43 -3.43
CA TRP A 22 -3.95 10.69 -4.62
C TRP A 22 -3.77 9.17 -4.51
N CYS A 23 -2.86 8.68 -3.67
CA CYS A 23 -2.59 7.25 -3.50
C CYS A 23 -3.25 6.65 -2.23
N GLN A 24 -4.13 7.41 -1.59
CA GLN A 24 -4.85 6.96 -0.40
C GLN A 24 -5.92 5.89 -0.76
N PRO A 25 -6.31 5.03 0.21
CA PRO A 25 -7.27 3.95 -0.01
C PRO A 25 -8.58 4.43 -0.63
N TRP A 26 -9.09 5.57 -0.16
CA TRP A 26 -10.33 6.17 -0.65
C TRP A 26 -10.29 6.51 -2.15
N THR A 27 -9.12 6.86 -2.69
CA THR A 27 -8.97 7.39 -4.04
C THR A 27 -8.92 6.24 -5.00
N ILE A 28 -8.23 5.15 -4.61
CA ILE A 28 -8.20 3.87 -5.33
C ILE A 28 -9.61 3.29 -5.42
N VAL A 29 -10.39 3.39 -4.35
CA VAL A 29 -11.80 2.96 -4.35
C VAL A 29 -12.64 3.86 -5.26
N VAL A 30 -12.50 5.19 -5.17
CA VAL A 30 -13.26 6.14 -6.00
C VAL A 30 -12.94 5.99 -7.50
N THR A 31 -11.67 5.80 -7.88
CA THR A 31 -11.31 5.53 -9.28
C THR A 31 -11.82 4.17 -9.76
N GLY A 32 -11.77 3.13 -8.93
CA GLY A 32 -12.35 1.83 -9.30
C GLY A 32 -13.86 1.93 -9.52
N LEU A 33 -14.58 2.60 -8.61
CA LEU A 33 -16.02 2.82 -8.73
C LEU A 33 -16.38 3.67 -9.95
N SER A 34 -15.62 4.73 -10.24
CA SER A 34 -15.90 5.58 -11.40
C SER A 34 -15.71 4.82 -12.72
N ILE A 35 -14.68 3.97 -12.83
CA ILE A 35 -14.45 3.12 -14.00
C ILE A 35 -15.61 2.13 -14.17
N VAL A 36 -16.04 1.47 -13.10
CA VAL A 36 -17.17 0.53 -13.14
C VAL A 36 -18.47 1.23 -13.54
N ALA A 37 -18.75 2.41 -12.96
CA ALA A 37 -19.94 3.20 -13.29
C ALA A 37 -19.93 3.66 -14.75
N CYS A 38 -18.81 4.19 -15.25
CA CYS A 38 -18.66 4.58 -16.65
C CYS A 38 -18.80 3.38 -17.60
N SER A 39 -18.25 2.22 -17.25
CA SER A 39 -18.37 0.99 -18.04
C SER A 39 -19.83 0.57 -18.19
N TRP A 40 -20.63 0.65 -17.12
CA TRP A 40 -22.05 0.28 -17.15
C TRP A 40 -22.87 1.24 -18.02
N VAL A 41 -22.63 2.55 -17.87
CA VAL A 41 -23.35 3.61 -18.61
C VAL A 41 -23.10 3.54 -20.12
N ILE A 42 -21.90 3.15 -20.54
CA ILE A 42 -21.51 3.15 -21.97
C ILE A 42 -21.86 1.84 -22.67
N LEU A 43 -21.64 0.69 -22.04
CA LEU A 43 -21.68 -0.61 -22.74
C LEU A 43 -22.98 -1.39 -22.52
N HIS A 44 -23.76 -1.10 -21.47
CA HIS A 44 -25.05 -1.75 -21.12
C HIS A 44 -25.06 -3.29 -21.26
N SER A 45 -23.88 -3.91 -21.19
CA SER A 45 -23.62 -5.32 -21.48
C SER A 45 -23.04 -5.98 -20.25
N VAL A 46 -23.73 -7.02 -19.77
CA VAL A 46 -23.44 -7.71 -18.51
C VAL A 46 -22.07 -8.40 -18.56
N LEU A 47 -21.68 -8.95 -19.72
CA LEU A 47 -20.39 -9.65 -19.87
C LEU A 47 -19.19 -8.69 -19.83
N VAL A 48 -19.30 -7.52 -20.45
CA VAL A 48 -18.22 -6.53 -20.44
C VAL A 48 -18.09 -5.91 -19.05
N SER A 49 -19.24 -5.64 -18.41
CA SER A 49 -19.27 -5.11 -17.06
C SER A 49 -18.72 -6.08 -16.02
N SER A 50 -19.02 -7.38 -16.13
CA SER A 50 -18.47 -8.38 -15.20
C SER A 50 -16.94 -8.50 -15.32
N LEU A 51 -16.40 -8.43 -16.53
CA LEU A 51 -14.95 -8.46 -16.77
C LEU A 51 -14.26 -7.19 -16.24
N ALA A 52 -14.88 -6.01 -16.44
CA ALA A 52 -14.38 -4.75 -15.89
C ALA A 52 -14.36 -4.77 -14.35
N VAL A 53 -15.44 -5.25 -13.72
CA VAL A 53 -15.50 -5.40 -12.25
C VAL A 53 -14.43 -6.37 -11.75
N ALA A 54 -14.21 -7.50 -12.44
CA ALA A 54 -13.18 -8.47 -12.06
C ALA A 54 -11.76 -7.85 -12.11
N LEU A 55 -11.46 -7.06 -13.13
CA LEU A 55 -10.18 -6.35 -13.24
C LEU A 55 -9.99 -5.31 -12.14
N ILE A 56 -11.03 -4.52 -11.84
CA ILE A 56 -11.00 -3.53 -10.76
C ILE A 56 -10.89 -4.21 -9.39
N ALA A 57 -11.58 -5.34 -9.18
CA ALA A 57 -11.46 -6.12 -7.95
C ALA A 57 -10.06 -6.68 -7.76
N ALA A 58 -9.42 -7.19 -8.83
CA ALA A 58 -8.04 -7.63 -8.78
C ALA A 58 -7.08 -6.47 -8.47
N TRP A 59 -7.30 -5.29 -9.07
CA TRP A 59 -6.55 -4.08 -8.75
C TRP A 59 -6.69 -3.73 -7.26
N TRP A 60 -7.93 -3.62 -6.75
CA TRP A 60 -8.20 -3.33 -5.35
C TRP A 60 -7.53 -4.34 -4.42
N TYR A 61 -7.56 -5.63 -4.75
CA TYR A 61 -6.89 -6.66 -3.96
C TYR A 61 -5.37 -6.40 -3.85
N ILE A 62 -4.70 -6.07 -4.96
CA ILE A 62 -3.26 -5.79 -4.93
C ILE A 62 -2.96 -4.56 -4.08
N PHE A 63 -3.68 -3.46 -4.29
CA PHE A 63 -3.34 -2.19 -3.66
C PHE A 63 -3.85 -2.06 -2.22
N LEU A 64 -5.06 -2.52 -1.93
CA LEU A 64 -5.66 -2.38 -0.60
C LEU A 64 -5.30 -3.53 0.34
N TYR A 65 -4.88 -4.69 -0.18
CA TYR A 65 -4.56 -5.84 0.66
C TYR A 65 -3.10 -6.28 0.55
N SER A 66 -2.60 -6.57 -0.65
CA SER A 66 -1.21 -7.08 -0.79
C SER A 66 -0.17 -6.07 -0.33
N TYR A 67 -0.33 -4.79 -0.68
CA TYR A 67 0.62 -3.73 -0.35
C TYR A 67 0.74 -3.46 1.16
N PRO A 68 -0.35 -3.18 1.92
CA PRO A 68 -0.24 -2.96 3.36
C PRO A 68 0.20 -4.21 4.12
N LYS A 69 -0.16 -5.42 3.64
CA LYS A 69 0.28 -6.67 4.25
C LYS A 69 1.81 -6.82 4.20
N SER A 70 2.41 -6.74 3.02
CA SER A 70 3.87 -6.85 2.88
C SER A 70 4.60 -5.77 3.67
N TYR A 71 4.06 -4.54 3.72
CA TYR A 71 4.64 -3.48 4.53
C TYR A 71 4.58 -3.79 6.04
N SER A 72 3.46 -4.30 6.53
CA SER A 72 3.31 -4.67 7.95
C SER A 72 4.30 -5.76 8.37
N GLU A 73 4.57 -6.73 7.49
CA GLU A 73 5.55 -7.80 7.72
C GLU A 73 6.98 -7.24 7.81
N MET A 74 7.36 -6.34 6.90
CA MET A 74 8.68 -5.69 6.93
C MET A 74 8.87 -4.83 8.19
N ILE A 75 7.82 -4.12 8.63
CA ILE A 75 7.85 -3.35 9.89
C ILE A 75 8.01 -4.29 11.08
N ALA A 76 7.27 -5.40 11.13
CA ALA A 76 7.33 -6.38 12.22
C ALA A 76 8.72 -7.01 12.36
N GLU A 77 9.34 -7.40 11.25
CA GLU A 77 10.70 -7.93 11.24
C GLU A 77 11.71 -6.87 11.76
N ARG A 78 11.55 -5.61 11.33
CA ARG A 78 12.40 -4.52 11.81
C ARG A 78 12.20 -4.24 13.31
N ARG A 79 10.94 -4.27 13.80
CA ARG A 79 10.62 -4.13 15.25
C ARG A 79 11.41 -5.17 16.06
N ALA A 80 11.49 -6.40 15.57
CA ALA A 80 12.23 -7.49 16.22
C ALA A 80 13.75 -7.23 16.25
N ARG A 81 14.34 -6.73 15.14
CA ARG A 81 15.78 -6.39 15.08
C ARG A 81 16.17 -5.23 16.00
N VAL A 82 15.28 -4.25 16.15
CA VAL A 82 15.47 -3.13 17.10
C VAL A 82 15.32 -3.61 18.55
N ALA A 83 14.35 -4.48 18.84
CA ALA A 83 14.18 -5.06 20.18
C ALA A 83 15.36 -5.95 20.61
N ASP A 84 15.98 -6.66 19.67
CA ASP A 84 17.22 -7.44 19.89
C ASP A 84 18.47 -6.54 20.02
N GLY A 85 18.35 -5.24 19.80
CA GLY A 85 19.42 -4.26 19.98
C GLY A 85 20.46 -4.25 18.86
N PHE A 86 20.18 -4.91 17.73
CA PHE A 86 21.05 -5.03 16.55
C PHE A 86 21.08 -3.75 15.70
N GLU A 87 19.95 -3.06 15.60
CA GLU A 87 19.76 -1.79 14.88
C GLU A 87 19.09 -0.73 15.76
N ASP A 88 19.51 0.53 15.63
CA ASP A 88 18.83 1.65 16.29
C ASP A 88 17.56 2.04 15.53
N ILE A 89 16.68 2.83 16.17
CA ILE A 89 15.41 3.35 15.63
C ILE A 89 15.59 4.15 14.32
N TYR A 90 16.80 4.67 14.10
CA TYR A 90 17.23 5.39 12.89
C TYR A 90 17.86 4.49 11.82
N GLY A 91 17.90 3.17 12.00
CA GLY A 91 18.48 2.22 11.04
C GLY A 91 20.00 2.13 11.02
N LYS A 92 20.69 2.69 12.01
CA LYS A 92 22.14 2.52 12.15
C LYS A 92 22.46 1.19 12.83
N ASN A 93 23.38 0.44 12.23
CA ASN A 93 23.89 -0.80 12.81
C ASN A 93 24.98 -0.48 13.84
N LYS A 94 24.94 -1.12 15.01
CA LYS A 94 25.96 -0.92 16.05
C LYS A 94 27.37 -1.39 15.65
N LYS A 95 27.51 -2.28 14.67
CA LYS A 95 28.82 -2.79 14.23
C LYS A 95 29.63 -1.81 13.37
N THR A 96 29.04 -0.69 12.96
CA THR A 96 29.69 0.30 12.09
C THR A 96 30.18 1.54 12.86
N LEU A 97 30.24 1.45 14.20
CA LEU A 97 30.72 2.50 15.10
C LEU A 97 31.98 2.03 15.84
#